data_AF-A0A5Z1EQY2-F1
#
_entry.id   AF-A0A5Z1EQY2-F1
#
_cell.length_a   1.000
_cell.length_b   1.000
_cell.length_c   1.000
_cell.angle_alpha   90.00
_cell.angle_beta   90.00
_cell.angle_gamma   90.00
#
_symmetry.space_group_name_H-M   'P 1'
#
loop_
_entity.id
_entity.type
_entity.pdbx_description
1 polymer ?
#
loop_
_entity_poly.entity_id
_entity_poly.type
_entity_poly.pdbx_seq_one_letter_code
_entity_poly.pdbx_strand_id
1 'polypeptide(L)'
;MIYEIQKNFLLSDCTLLENLKKDNIPFRNSKFETFYTQITSNHSVKFQSFCNEFYKITKFNNSILEQNQEEKISKKKFEKARKKIIGKSIKKERFEFKFCSLKSYIDIYEEPKICILKIFFPTLDSSNEFKIPKDFKIQKELHHDLNSKHIVLYG
;
A
#
# COMPACT_ATOMS: atom_id res chain seq x y z
N MET A 1 -9.61 8.89 -13.93
CA MET A 1 -8.71 8.28 -12.93
C MET A 1 -7.32 8.83 -13.20
N ILE A 2 -6.78 9.67 -12.32
CA ILE A 2 -5.41 10.18 -12.47
C ILE A 2 -4.50 9.07 -11.96
N TYR A 3 -3.77 8.41 -12.86
CA TYR A 3 -2.73 7.46 -12.45
C TYR A 3 -1.53 8.27 -11.97
N GLU A 4 -1.26 8.25 -10.66
CA GLU A 4 -0.01 8.81 -10.13
C GLU A 4 1.15 7.91 -10.60
N ILE A 5 2.20 8.51 -11.19
CA ILE A 5 3.39 7.78 -11.62
C ILE A 5 4.18 7.43 -10.37
N GLN A 6 4.45 6.15 -10.14
CA GLN A 6 5.15 5.71 -8.93
C GLN A 6 6.20 4.63 -9.24
N LYS A 7 7.28 4.63 -8.45
CA LYS A 7 8.21 3.49 -8.35
C LYS A 7 8.13 2.90 -6.94
N ASN A 8 8.06 1.58 -6.88
CA ASN A 8 7.98 0.81 -5.63
C ASN A 8 9.28 0.02 -5.45
N PHE A 9 9.87 0.05 -4.26
CA PHE A 9 11.11 -0.63 -3.94
C PHE A 9 10.96 -1.48 -2.69
N LEU A 10 11.32 -2.75 -2.77
CA LEU A 10 11.44 -3.64 -1.62
C LEU A 10 12.75 -3.32 -0.89
N LEU A 11 12.64 -2.96 0.39
CA LEU A 11 13.77 -2.70 1.27
C LEU A 11 14.19 -3.98 1.97
N SER A 12 15.48 -4.16 2.25
CA SER A 12 15.98 -5.32 2.99
C SER A 12 15.46 -5.41 4.42
N ASP A 13 15.24 -4.25 5.04
CA ASP A 13 14.81 -4.07 6.42
C ASP A 13 14.15 -2.69 6.58
N CYS A 14 13.83 -2.31 7.82
CA CYS A 14 13.24 -1.01 8.14
C CYS A 14 14.28 0.06 8.53
N THR A 15 15.58 -0.19 8.33
CA THR A 15 16.65 0.72 8.79
C THR A 15 16.59 2.10 8.11
N LEU A 16 16.08 2.17 6.88
CA LEU A 16 15.86 3.46 6.19
C LEU A 16 14.94 4.37 7.00
N LEU A 17 13.83 3.84 7.52
CA LEU A 17 12.91 4.62 8.35
C LEU A 17 13.58 5.08 9.64
N GLU A 18 14.37 4.22 10.28
CA GLU A 18 15.10 4.56 11.50
C GLU A 18 16.11 5.68 11.27
N ASN A 19 16.85 5.63 10.16
CA ASN A 19 17.81 6.66 9.77
C ASN A 19 17.10 8.00 9.50
N LEU A 20 16.03 7.99 8.70
CA LEU A 20 15.27 9.22 8.43
C LEU A 20 14.65 9.82 9.69
N LYS A 21 14.24 9.00 10.67
CA LYS A 21 13.78 9.48 11.98
C LYS A 21 14.90 10.13 12.78
N LYS A 22 16.12 9.56 12.76
CA LYS A 22 17.31 10.16 13.41
C LYS A 22 17.67 11.51 12.78
N ASP A 23 17.47 11.64 11.48
CA ASP A 23 17.70 12.87 10.72
C ASP A 23 16.56 13.91 10.90
N ASN A 24 15.60 13.66 11.80
CA ASN A 24 14.45 14.51 12.09
C ASN A 24 13.59 14.84 10.86
N ILE A 25 13.51 13.93 9.89
CA ILE A 25 12.59 14.08 8.75
C ILE A 25 11.14 14.03 9.27
N PRO A 26 10.28 15.00 8.90
CA PRO A 26 8.89 15.00 9.33
C PRO A 26 8.11 13.89 8.63
N PHE A 27 7.34 13.13 9.43
CA PHE A 27 6.48 12.06 8.94
C PHE A 27 5.03 12.29 9.34
N ARG A 28 4.11 11.94 8.42
CA ARG A 28 2.71 11.65 8.76
C ARG A 28 2.54 10.14 8.83
N ASN A 29 2.07 9.64 9.97
CA ASN A 29 1.86 8.22 10.19
C ASN A 29 0.38 7.85 10.11
N SER A 30 0.06 6.77 9.39
CA SER A 30 -1.28 6.21 9.26
C SER A 30 -1.23 4.69 9.33
N LYS A 31 -2.08 4.10 10.18
CA LYS A 31 -2.26 2.64 10.25
C LYS A 31 -3.39 2.19 9.34
N PHE A 32 -3.16 1.10 8.65
CA PHE A 32 -4.10 0.49 7.74
C PHE A 32 -4.37 -0.95 8.13
N GLU A 33 -5.64 -1.35 8.07
CA GLU A 33 -6.03 -2.75 8.08
C GLU A 33 -6.85 -3.02 6.82
N THR A 34 -6.56 -4.10 6.12
CA THR A 34 -7.29 -4.53 4.93
C THR A 34 -7.57 -6.01 5.00
N PHE A 35 -8.79 -6.42 4.70
CA PHE A 35 -9.14 -7.82 4.59
C PHE A 35 -10.14 -8.06 3.48
N TYR A 36 -10.22 -9.30 3.01
CA TYR A 36 -11.14 -9.70 1.96
C TYR A 36 -12.26 -10.56 2.53
N THR A 37 -13.47 -10.39 2.02
CA THR A 37 -14.59 -11.31 2.29
C THR A 37 -15.00 -12.08 1.05
N GLN A 38 -14.49 -11.70 -0.12
CA GLN A 38 -14.71 -12.41 -1.37
C GLN A 38 -13.54 -12.19 -2.32
N ILE A 39 -13.04 -13.28 -2.88
CA ILE A 39 -11.98 -13.27 -3.88
C ILE A 39 -12.35 -14.29 -4.97
N THR A 40 -12.56 -13.83 -6.20
CA THR A 40 -12.70 -14.67 -7.39
C THR A 40 -11.73 -14.16 -8.48
N SER A 41 -11.73 -14.80 -9.66
CA SER A 41 -10.92 -14.35 -10.80
C SER A 41 -11.27 -12.91 -11.23
N ASN A 42 -12.57 -12.62 -11.32
CA ASN A 42 -13.07 -11.38 -11.93
C ASN A 42 -13.68 -10.40 -10.92
N HIS A 43 -13.75 -10.78 -9.64
CA HIS A 43 -14.40 -9.97 -8.62
C HIS A 43 -13.69 -10.11 -7.28
N SER A 44 -13.61 -9.01 -6.53
CA SER A 44 -13.19 -9.06 -5.14
C SER A 44 -13.88 -8.00 -4.30
N VAL A 45 -14.18 -8.36 -3.06
CA VAL A 45 -14.68 -7.44 -2.04
C VAL A 45 -13.66 -7.39 -0.93
N LYS A 46 -13.07 -6.22 -0.74
CA LYS A 46 -12.19 -5.93 0.39
C LYS A 46 -12.78 -4.85 1.27
N PHE A 47 -12.41 -4.88 2.53
CA PHE A 47 -12.70 -3.86 3.50
C PHE A 47 -11.37 -3.27 3.94
N GLN A 48 -11.31 -1.95 4.05
CA GLN A 48 -10.12 -1.24 4.49
C GLN A 48 -10.47 -0.22 5.57
N SER A 49 -9.61 -0.09 6.57
CA SER A 49 -9.66 0.98 7.55
C SER A 49 -8.37 1.78 7.54
N PHE A 50 -8.48 3.08 7.77
CA PHE A 50 -7.37 3.98 8.05
C PHE A 50 -7.90 5.22 8.78
N CYS A 51 -7.14 5.77 9.73
CA CYS A 51 -7.50 7.00 10.46
C CYS A 51 -8.95 7.01 11.02
N ASN A 52 -9.44 5.88 11.55
CA ASN A 52 -10.82 5.68 12.02
C ASN A 52 -11.92 5.82 10.95
N GLU A 53 -11.55 5.83 9.67
CA GLU A 53 -12.46 5.70 8.55
C GLU A 53 -12.47 4.26 8.05
N PHE A 54 -13.62 3.82 7.54
CA PHE A 54 -13.86 2.44 7.12
C PHE A 54 -14.50 2.44 5.75
N TYR A 55 -14.00 1.58 4.87
CA TYR A 55 -14.41 1.51 3.48
C TYR A 55 -14.67 0.07 3.08
N LYS A 56 -15.67 -0.11 2.23
CA LYS A 56 -15.87 -1.30 1.42
C LYS A 56 -15.45 -0.97 0.00
N ILE A 57 -14.54 -1.76 -0.55
CA ILE A 57 -14.04 -1.60 -1.91
C ILE A 57 -14.39 -2.86 -2.68
N THR A 58 -15.19 -2.68 -3.72
CA THR A 58 -15.59 -3.75 -4.64
C THR A 58 -14.87 -3.53 -5.96
N LYS A 59 -14.02 -4.49 -6.33
CA LYS A 59 -13.29 -4.47 -7.60
C LYS A 59 -13.91 -5.48 -8.56
N PHE A 60 -14.31 -4.99 -9.72
CA PHE A 60 -14.70 -5.81 -10.86
C PHE A 60 -13.57 -5.78 -11.88
N ASN A 61 -12.93 -6.92 -12.09
CA ASN A 61 -12.01 -7.15 -13.21
C ASN A 61 -12.86 -7.55 -14.41
N ASN A 62 -13.42 -6.55 -15.10
CA ASN A 62 -13.97 -6.78 -16.43
C ASN A 62 -12.82 -6.57 -17.43
N SER A 63 -12.73 -7.40 -18.47
CA SER A 63 -11.60 -7.41 -19.43
C SER A 63 -11.34 -6.08 -20.13
N ILE A 64 -12.30 -5.15 -20.07
CA ILE A 64 -12.30 -3.89 -20.82
C ILE A 64 -12.10 -2.68 -19.89
N LEU A 65 -12.56 -2.73 -18.63
CA LEU A 65 -12.50 -1.61 -17.68
C LEU A 65 -12.41 -2.11 -16.23
N GLU A 66 -11.36 -1.72 -15.51
CA GLU A 66 -11.35 -1.84 -14.05
C GLU A 66 -12.34 -0.84 -13.45
N GLN A 67 -13.40 -1.33 -12.80
CA GLN A 67 -14.31 -0.51 -12.01
C GLN A 67 -14.13 -0.85 -10.54
N ASN A 68 -13.52 0.08 -9.80
CA ASN A 68 -13.48 0.04 -8.35
C ASN A 68 -14.64 0.89 -7.82
N GLN A 69 -15.55 0.25 -7.08
CA GLN A 69 -16.57 0.96 -6.30
C GLN A 69 -16.09 1.06 -4.86
N GLU A 70 -15.91 2.28 -4.38
CA GLU A 70 -15.54 2.57 -3.01
C GLU A 70 -16.72 3.18 -2.26
N GLU A 71 -17.11 2.54 -1.16
CA GLU A 71 -18.21 2.95 -0.29
C GLU A 71 -17.67 3.18 1.13
N LYS A 72 -17.85 4.38 1.67
CA LYS A 72 -17.58 4.66 3.10
C LYS A 72 -18.66 3.98 3.95
N ILE A 73 -18.24 3.22 4.97
CA ILE A 73 -19.12 2.45 5.85
C ILE A 73 -18.88 2.80 7.32
N SER A 74 -19.78 2.35 8.20
CA SER A 74 -19.59 2.50 9.64
C SER A 74 -18.68 1.41 10.21
N LYS A 75 -18.03 1.71 11.35
CA LYS A 75 -17.26 0.74 12.14
C LYS A 75 -18.04 -0.55 12.42
N LYS A 76 -19.33 -0.43 12.78
CA LYS A 76 -20.20 -1.58 13.05
C LYS A 76 -20.34 -2.50 11.84
N LYS A 77 -20.50 -1.94 10.63
CA LYS A 77 -20.54 -2.73 9.39
C LYS A 77 -19.19 -3.41 9.11
N PHE A 78 -18.09 -2.69 9.32
CA PHE A 78 -16.72 -3.21 9.16
C PHE A 78 -16.45 -4.41 10.08
N GLU A 79 -16.72 -4.28 11.39
CA GLU A 79 -16.54 -5.38 12.35
C GLU A 79 -17.46 -6.58 12.06
N LYS A 80 -18.68 -6.34 11.58
CA LYS A 80 -19.57 -7.43 11.14
C LYS A 80 -19.00 -8.18 9.93
N ALA A 81 -18.43 -7.45 8.96
CA ALA A 81 -17.80 -8.05 7.79
C ALA A 81 -16.51 -8.79 8.13
N ARG A 82 -15.75 -8.31 9.12
CA ARG A 82 -14.51 -8.92 9.61
C ARG A 82 -14.69 -10.37 10.07
N LYS A 83 -15.86 -10.72 10.60
CA LYS A 83 -16.22 -12.10 10.98
C LYS A 83 -16.30 -13.07 9.79
N LYS A 84 -16.35 -12.54 8.56
CA LYS A 84 -16.42 -13.29 7.29
C LYS A 84 -15.13 -13.19 6.49
N ILE A 85 -14.01 -12.90 7.16
CA ILE A 85 -12.71 -12.77 6.52
C ILE A 85 -12.30 -14.07 5.83
N ILE A 86 -11.70 -13.93 4.64
CA ILE A 86 -11.00 -14.99 3.93
C ILE A 86 -9.50 -14.79 4.15
N GLY A 87 -8.81 -15.83 4.64
CA GLY A 87 -7.40 -15.76 4.98
C GLY A 87 -7.14 -14.83 6.16
N LYS A 88 -6.02 -14.09 6.11
CA LYS A 88 -5.60 -13.15 7.15
C LYS A 88 -5.91 -11.70 6.78
N SER A 89 -6.01 -10.85 7.80
CA SER A 89 -6.03 -9.39 7.62
C SER A 89 -4.62 -8.89 7.33
N ILE A 90 -4.46 -8.07 6.30
CA ILE A 90 -3.23 -7.35 6.03
C ILE A 90 -3.23 -6.07 6.84
N LYS A 91 -2.28 -5.97 7.76
CA LYS A 91 -2.03 -4.74 8.52
C LYS A 91 -0.75 -4.12 8.06
N LYS A 92 -0.75 -2.80 7.93
CA LYS A 92 0.45 -2.04 7.65
C LYS A 92 0.43 -0.66 8.29
N GLU A 93 1.61 -0.14 8.53
CA GLU A 93 1.83 1.24 8.92
C GLU A 93 2.47 1.99 7.75
N ARG A 94 1.95 3.19 7.45
CA ARG A 94 2.45 4.05 6.38
C ARG A 94 3.06 5.30 6.97
N PHE A 95 4.31 5.53 6.61
CA PHE A 95 5.05 6.75 6.92
C PHE A 95 5.14 7.61 5.66
N GLU A 96 4.40 8.70 5.62
CA GLU A 96 4.42 9.67 4.53
C GLU A 96 5.42 10.79 4.82
N PHE A 97 6.27 11.07 3.84
CA PHE A 97 7.33 12.08 3.91
C PHE A 97 7.66 12.63 2.52
N LYS A 98 8.56 13.62 2.47
CA LYS A 98 9.13 14.12 1.22
C LYS A 98 10.57 13.64 1.07
N PHE A 99 10.87 12.98 -0.05
CA PHE A 99 12.23 12.62 -0.45
C PHE A 99 12.61 13.44 -1.67
N CYS A 100 13.63 14.31 -1.57
CA CYS A 100 14.00 15.22 -2.66
C CYS A 100 12.78 16.02 -3.21
N SER A 101 11.93 16.51 -2.32
CA SER A 101 10.65 17.18 -2.63
C SER A 101 9.55 16.30 -3.24
N LEU A 102 9.83 15.02 -3.54
CA LEU A 102 8.86 14.06 -4.04
C LEU A 102 8.06 13.45 -2.89
N LYS A 103 6.74 13.36 -3.07
CA LYS A 103 5.85 12.62 -2.19
C LYS A 103 6.34 11.17 -2.13
N SER A 104 6.58 10.67 -0.93
CA SER A 104 7.16 9.34 -0.72
C SER A 104 6.57 8.66 0.50
N TYR A 105 6.41 7.34 0.42
CA TYR A 105 5.86 6.50 1.48
C TYR A 105 6.82 5.38 1.86
N ILE A 106 6.93 5.08 3.15
CA ILE A 106 7.43 3.78 3.61
C ILE A 106 6.23 3.03 4.18
N ASP A 107 5.83 1.94 3.51
CA ASP A 107 4.80 1.01 3.95
C ASP A 107 5.48 -0.18 4.66
N ILE A 108 5.18 -0.37 5.95
CA ILE A 108 5.64 -1.52 6.75
C ILE A 108 4.46 -2.44 7.00
N TYR A 109 4.49 -3.64 6.42
CA TYR A 109 3.51 -4.69 6.61
C TYR A 109 3.85 -5.52 7.85
N GLU A 110 2.85 -5.89 8.64
CA GLU A 110 3.07 -6.64 9.89
C GLU A 110 3.39 -8.13 9.64
N GLU A 111 2.63 -8.78 8.74
CA GLU A 111 2.78 -10.21 8.42
C GLU A 111 2.60 -10.48 6.91
N PRO A 112 3.60 -11.05 6.23
CA PRO A 112 5.01 -11.10 6.66
C PRO A 112 5.60 -9.69 6.80
N LYS A 113 6.66 -9.55 7.61
CA LYS A 113 7.31 -8.25 7.84
C LYS A 113 8.02 -7.76 6.58
N ILE A 114 7.31 -6.97 5.78
CA ILE A 114 7.78 -6.41 4.50
C ILE A 114 7.84 -4.90 4.60
N CYS A 115 8.94 -4.31 4.12
CA CYS A 115 9.14 -2.86 4.07
C CYS A 115 9.23 -2.40 2.61
N ILE A 116 8.34 -1.51 2.18
CA ILE A 116 8.28 -1.01 0.81
C ILE A 116 8.40 0.51 0.80
N LEU A 117 9.38 1.01 0.07
CA LEU A 117 9.50 2.42 -0.28
C LEU A 117 8.71 2.69 -1.56
N LYS A 118 7.87 3.73 -1.55
CA LYS A 118 7.14 4.21 -2.72
C LYS A 118 7.51 5.66 -2.97
N ILE A 119 7.85 6.00 -4.20
CA ILE A 119 8.18 7.36 -4.61
C ILE A 119 7.26 7.75 -5.75
N PHE A 120 6.62 8.91 -5.62
CA PHE A 120 5.65 9.43 -6.59
C PHE A 120 6.29 10.54 -7.41
N PHE A 121 6.09 10.47 -8.72
CA PHE A 121 6.70 11.34 -9.71
C PHE A 121 5.63 12.17 -10.42
N PRO A 122 5.91 13.45 -10.70
CA PRO A 122 4.99 14.30 -11.45
C PRO A 122 4.94 13.93 -12.95
N THR A 123 6.04 13.42 -13.51
CA THR A 123 6.17 13.08 -14.93
C THR A 123 6.88 11.75 -15.14
N LEU A 124 6.65 11.12 -16.29
CA LEU A 124 7.30 9.86 -16.64
C LEU A 124 8.82 10.03 -16.79
N ASP A 125 9.25 11.16 -17.37
CA ASP A 125 10.68 11.48 -17.55
C ASP A 125 11.40 11.56 -16.21
N SER A 126 10.82 12.27 -15.22
CA SER A 126 11.40 12.36 -13.88
C SER A 126 11.51 10.99 -13.18
N SER A 127 10.56 10.08 -13.46
CA SER A 127 10.62 8.70 -12.97
C SER A 127 11.74 7.92 -13.66
N ASN A 128 11.90 8.06 -14.97
CA ASN A 128 12.92 7.37 -15.76
C ASN A 128 14.35 7.80 -15.39
N GLU A 129 14.55 9.10 -15.14
CA GLU A 129 15.85 9.67 -14.76
C GLU A 129 16.23 9.37 -13.31
N PHE A 130 15.24 9.08 -12.45
CA PHE A 130 15.46 8.86 -11.03
C PHE A 130 16.33 7.63 -10.76
N LYS A 131 17.42 7.86 -10.02
CA LYS A 131 18.32 6.82 -9.52
C LYS A 131 18.20 6.75 -8.00
N ILE A 132 17.86 5.55 -7.51
CA ILE A 132 17.75 5.33 -6.07
C ILE A 132 19.15 5.35 -5.41
N PRO A 133 19.32 6.01 -4.25
CA PRO A 133 20.59 5.98 -3.53
C PRO A 133 20.97 4.55 -3.10
N LYS A 134 22.26 4.21 -3.23
CA LYS A 134 22.77 2.86 -2.86
C LYS A 134 22.58 2.55 -1.38
N ASP A 135 22.60 3.57 -0.53
CA ASP A 135 22.51 3.44 0.93
C ASP A 135 21.12 2.98 1.41
N PHE A 136 20.12 2.99 0.52
CA PHE A 136 18.74 2.62 0.87
C PHE A 136 18.55 1.09 0.96
N LYS A 137 19.59 0.29 0.71
CA LYS A 137 19.58 -1.18 0.80
C LYS A 137 18.38 -1.81 0.09
N ILE A 138 18.16 -1.39 -1.14
CA ILE A 138 17.09 -1.89 -1.99
C ILE A 138 17.41 -3.34 -2.37
N GLN A 139 16.48 -4.25 -2.08
CA GLN A 139 16.56 -5.64 -2.56
C GLN A 139 16.09 -5.75 -4.01
N LYS A 140 14.97 -5.08 -4.33
CA LYS A 140 14.34 -5.20 -5.65
C LYS A 140 13.44 -4.01 -5.96
N GLU A 141 13.44 -3.55 -7.20
CA GLU A 141 12.39 -2.67 -7.74
C GLU A 141 11.16 -3.50 -8.18
N LEU A 142 9.98 -3.06 -7.79
CA LEU A 142 8.71 -3.73 -8.05
C LEU A 142 7.97 -2.98 -9.16
N HIS A 143 8.06 -3.52 -10.38
CA HIS A 143 7.44 -2.95 -11.58
C HIS A 143 5.92 -3.11 -11.64
N HIS A 144 5.34 -3.89 -10.73
CA HIS A 144 3.89 -4.05 -10.58
C HIS A 144 3.45 -3.64 -9.19
N ASP A 145 2.24 -3.10 -9.08
CA ASP A 145 1.65 -2.80 -7.80
C ASP A 145 1.61 -4.06 -6.91
N LEU A 146 2.10 -3.92 -5.68
CA LEU A 146 1.91 -4.94 -4.65
C LEU A 146 0.43 -5.17 -4.44
N ASN A 147 -0.06 -6.23 -5.07
CA ASN A 147 -1.46 -6.57 -5.03
C ASN A 147 -1.74 -7.29 -3.72
N SER A 148 -2.46 -6.59 -2.82
CA SER A 148 -2.87 -7.12 -1.53
C SER A 148 -3.59 -8.46 -1.62
N LYS A 149 -4.24 -8.77 -2.75
CA LYS A 149 -4.83 -10.10 -3.00
C LYS A 149 -3.78 -11.22 -2.95
N HIS A 150 -2.61 -11.02 -3.55
CA HIS A 150 -1.55 -12.04 -3.54
C HIS A 150 -0.97 -12.24 -2.13
N ILE A 151 -0.81 -11.16 -1.36
CA ILE A 151 -0.37 -11.25 0.04
C ILE A 151 -1.36 -12.09 0.86
N VAL A 152 -2.68 -11.89 0.70
CA VAL A 152 -3.69 -12.70 1.41
C VAL A 152 -3.68 -14.17 0.99
N LEU A 153 -3.47 -14.46 -0.29
CA LEU A 153 -3.60 -15.83 -0.83
C LEU A 153 -2.34 -16.68 -0.69
N TYR A 154 -1.16 -16.08 -0.67
CA TYR A 154 0.13 -16.79 -0.78
C TYR A 154 1.18 -16.36 0.25
N GLY A 155 0.87 -15.38 1.10
CA GLY A 155 1.79 -14.85 2.13
C GLY A 155 1.61 -15.45 3.52
#